data_AF-A0AAJ7EET4-F1
#
_entry.id   AF-A0AAJ7EET4-F1
#
_cell.length_a   1.000
_cell.length_b   1.000
_cell.length_c   1.000
_cell.angle_alpha   90.00
_cell.angle_beta   90.00
_cell.angle_gamma   90.00
#
_symmetry.space_group_name_H-M   'P 1'
#
loop_
_entity.id
_entity.type
_entity.pdbx_description
1 polymer ?
#
loop_
_entity_poly.entity_id
_entity_poly.type
_entity_poly.pdbx_seq_one_letter_code
_entity_poly.pdbx_strand_id
1 'polypeptide(L)'
;MAILMARLSDLVRSDSKGSKRELIATAKAIAEASEEVTRLAKKLALECTDKRIRTNLLQVCERIPTIGTQLKILSTVKATMLGAQGSEEDQEATEMLVGNAQNLMQSVKETVKASEGASIKIRTEQDGYRLRWVRRSPWYQI
;
A
#
# COMPACT_ATOMS: atom_id res chain seq x y z
N MET A 1 -2.03 -6.97 -0.22
CA MET A 1 -0.95 -6.07 0.26
C MET A 1 -0.31 -6.55 1.56
N ALA A 2 -1.04 -6.66 2.69
CA ALA A 2 -0.42 -7.04 3.98
C ALA A 2 0.38 -8.36 3.93
N ILE A 3 -0.15 -9.40 3.29
CA ILE A 3 0.56 -10.69 3.09
C ILE A 3 1.84 -10.50 2.27
N LEU A 4 1.78 -9.70 1.19
CA LEU A 4 2.95 -9.39 0.38
C LEU A 4 3.99 -8.59 1.15
N MET A 5 3.56 -7.68 2.05
CA MET A 5 4.48 -6.93 2.91
C MET A 5 5.18 -7.81 3.94
N ALA A 6 4.48 -8.80 4.51
CA ALA A 6 5.12 -9.80 5.37
C ALA A 6 6.19 -10.57 4.60
N ARG A 7 5.84 -11.08 3.40
CA ARG A 7 6.79 -11.76 2.52
C ARG A 7 7.97 -10.86 2.11
N LEU A 8 7.73 -9.58 1.84
CA LEU A 8 8.79 -8.62 1.53
C LEU A 8 9.76 -8.50 2.72
N SER A 9 9.25 -8.44 3.96
CA SER A 9 10.09 -8.38 5.16
C SER A 9 10.98 -9.62 5.30
N ASP A 10 10.45 -10.82 5.01
CA ASP A 10 11.23 -12.06 5.04
C ASP A 10 12.33 -12.05 3.97
N LEU A 11 11.99 -11.61 2.76
CA LEU A 11 12.92 -11.56 1.62
C LEU A 11 14.06 -10.56 1.82
N VAL A 12 13.80 -9.42 2.47
CA VAL A 12 14.82 -8.40 2.77
C VAL A 12 15.92 -8.94 3.69
N ARG A 13 15.61 -9.95 4.51
CA ARG A 13 16.55 -10.60 5.43
C ARG A 13 17.23 -11.83 4.83
N SER A 14 16.78 -12.32 3.67
CA SER A 14 17.26 -13.56 3.05
C SER A 14 18.37 -13.33 2.03
N ASP A 15 19.47 -14.09 2.15
CA ASP A 15 20.65 -13.99 1.28
C ASP A 15 20.68 -14.99 0.11
N SER A 16 19.59 -15.75 -0.08
CA SER A 16 19.58 -16.74 -1.16
C SER A 16 19.56 -16.08 -2.55
N LYS A 17 20.27 -16.62 -3.55
CA LYS A 17 20.22 -16.06 -4.93
C LYS A 17 18.80 -15.93 -5.51
N GLY A 18 17.85 -16.74 -5.04
CA GLY A 18 16.42 -16.62 -5.39
C GLY A 18 15.73 -15.40 -4.79
N SER A 19 16.20 -14.90 -3.64
CA SER A 19 15.59 -13.79 -2.91
C SER A 19 15.63 -12.47 -3.68
N LYS A 20 16.68 -12.20 -4.48
CA LYS A 20 16.78 -10.96 -5.29
C LYS A 20 15.62 -10.80 -6.25
N ARG A 21 15.33 -11.85 -7.04
CA ARG A 21 14.26 -11.85 -8.03
C ARG A 21 12.90 -11.81 -7.34
N GLU A 22 12.74 -12.56 -6.25
CA GLU A 22 11.50 -12.58 -5.48
C GLU A 22 11.22 -11.26 -4.76
N LEU A 23 12.24 -10.57 -4.26
CA LEU A 23 12.13 -9.26 -3.62
C LEU A 23 11.56 -8.24 -4.60
N ILE A 24 12.16 -8.14 -5.79
CA ILE A 24 11.70 -7.23 -6.86
C ILE A 24 10.28 -7.60 -7.30
N ALA A 25 9.98 -8.90 -7.49
CA ALA A 25 8.65 -9.34 -7.89
C ALA A 25 7.59 -9.03 -6.83
N THR A 26 7.91 -9.24 -5.55
CA THR A 26 7.02 -8.94 -4.43
C THR A 26 6.76 -7.44 -4.31
N ALA A 27 7.80 -6.61 -4.46
CA ALA A 27 7.66 -5.15 -4.47
C ALA A 27 6.78 -4.64 -5.63
N LYS A 28 6.93 -5.22 -6.83
CA LYS A 28 6.05 -4.91 -7.98
C LYS A 28 4.59 -5.28 -7.68
N ALA A 29 4.34 -6.48 -7.17
CA ALA A 29 2.99 -6.91 -6.80
C ALA A 29 2.36 -6.02 -5.71
N ILE A 30 3.17 -5.51 -4.76
CA ILE A 30 2.71 -4.53 -3.76
C ILE A 30 2.34 -3.21 -4.43
N ALA A 31 3.19 -2.70 -5.33
CA ALA A 31 2.95 -1.46 -6.05
C ALA A 31 1.67 -1.54 -6.90
N GLU A 32 1.48 -2.61 -7.67
CA GLU A 32 0.28 -2.86 -8.46
C GLU A 32 -0.98 -2.94 -7.58
N ALA A 33 -0.91 -3.67 -6.46
CA ALA A 33 -2.03 -3.72 -5.52
C ALA A 33 -2.33 -2.35 -4.89
N SER A 34 -1.32 -1.51 -4.68
CA SER A 34 -1.49 -0.15 -4.16
C SER A 34 -2.12 0.80 -5.20
N GLU A 35 -1.79 0.64 -6.48
CA GLU A 35 -2.41 1.37 -7.58
C GLU A 35 -3.90 1.03 -7.68
N GLU A 36 -4.26 -0.24 -7.48
CA GLU A 36 -5.67 -0.66 -7.45
C GLU A 36 -6.43 -0.04 -6.26
N VAL A 37 -5.81 0.05 -5.07
CA VAL A 37 -6.40 0.77 -3.93
C VAL A 37 -6.67 2.24 -4.29
N THR A 38 -5.71 2.94 -4.90
CA THR A 38 -5.89 4.33 -5.34
C THR A 38 -7.00 4.45 -6.38
N ARG A 39 -7.06 3.53 -7.35
CA ARG A 39 -8.09 3.53 -8.40
C ARG A 39 -9.49 3.39 -7.82
N LEU A 40 -9.69 2.42 -6.93
CA LEU A 40 -10.98 2.18 -6.26
C LEU A 40 -11.37 3.35 -5.35
N ALA A 41 -10.42 3.93 -4.63
CA ALA A 41 -10.64 5.10 -3.77
C ALA A 41 -11.07 6.33 -4.57
N LYS A 42 -10.41 6.61 -5.70
CA LYS A 42 -10.79 7.71 -6.61
C LYS A 42 -12.19 7.50 -7.18
N LYS A 43 -12.53 6.27 -7.60
CA LYS A 43 -13.88 5.96 -8.07
C LYS A 43 -14.94 6.21 -7.00
N LEU A 44 -14.69 5.78 -5.77
CA LEU A 44 -15.58 6.05 -4.64
C LEU A 44 -15.70 7.56 -4.35
N ALA A 45 -14.60 8.31 -4.43
CA ALA A 45 -14.61 9.75 -4.21
C ALA A 45 -15.51 10.49 -5.21
N LEU A 46 -15.57 10.04 -6.47
CA LEU A 46 -16.46 10.61 -7.49
C LEU A 46 -17.94 10.43 -7.15
N GLU A 47 -18.30 9.31 -6.53
CA GLU A 47 -19.68 9.02 -6.11
C GLU A 47 -20.06 9.67 -4.77
N CYS A 48 -19.08 10.24 -4.05
CA CYS A 48 -19.29 10.87 -2.75
C CYS A 48 -19.91 12.27 -2.92
N THR A 49 -21.08 12.46 -2.32
CA THR A 49 -21.86 13.70 -2.37
C THR A 49 -21.33 14.78 -1.42
N ASP A 50 -20.67 14.38 -0.33
CA ASP A 50 -20.06 15.29 0.64
C ASP A 50 -18.69 15.78 0.16
N LYS A 51 -18.57 17.09 -0.11
CA LYS A 51 -17.36 17.71 -0.63
C LYS A 51 -16.15 17.51 0.30
N ARG A 52 -16.33 17.63 1.62
CA ARG A 52 -15.23 17.56 2.59
C ARG A 52 -14.69 16.13 2.67
N ILE A 53 -15.60 15.15 2.73
CA ILE A 53 -15.21 13.73 2.76
C ILE A 53 -14.54 13.32 1.45
N ARG A 54 -15.08 13.76 0.32
CA ARG A 54 -14.46 13.56 -1.01
C ARG A 54 -13.05 14.12 -1.09
N THR A 55 -12.85 15.38 -0.70
CA THR A 55 -11.51 16.01 -0.72
C THR A 55 -10.54 15.26 0.18
N ASN A 56 -10.96 14.87 1.38
CA ASN A 56 -10.12 14.09 2.29
C ASN A 56 -9.70 12.75 1.68
N LEU A 57 -10.65 12.00 1.10
CA LEU A 57 -10.36 10.71 0.45
C LEU A 57 -9.37 10.86 -0.72
N LEU A 58 -9.53 11.90 -1.54
CA LEU A 58 -8.61 12.21 -2.63
C LEU A 58 -7.20 12.50 -2.09
N GLN A 59 -7.07 13.44 -1.15
CA GLN A 59 -5.78 13.81 -0.55
C GLN A 59 -5.02 12.63 0.05
N VAL A 60 -5.70 11.74 0.79
CA VAL A 60 -5.01 10.61 1.42
C VAL A 60 -4.58 9.55 0.40
N CYS A 61 -5.37 9.32 -0.65
CA CYS A 61 -5.07 8.29 -1.66
C CYS A 61 -4.06 8.75 -2.74
N GLU A 62 -3.90 10.06 -2.94
CA GLU A 62 -2.97 10.67 -3.90
C GLU A 62 -1.50 10.43 -3.56
N ARG A 63 -1.18 10.16 -2.29
CA ARG A 63 0.19 9.89 -1.83
C ARG A 63 0.67 8.48 -2.24
N ILE A 64 -0.25 7.54 -2.39
CA ILE A 64 0.04 6.11 -2.59
C ILE A 64 0.89 5.86 -3.86
N PRO A 65 0.58 6.41 -5.04
CA PRO A 65 1.36 6.14 -6.26
C PRO A 65 2.83 6.58 -6.17
N THR A 66 3.09 7.70 -5.51
CA THR A 66 4.46 8.20 -5.28
C THR A 66 5.24 7.24 -4.39
N ILE A 67 4.65 6.83 -3.26
CA ILE A 67 5.30 5.91 -2.32
C ILE A 67 5.50 4.53 -2.98
N GLY A 68 4.53 4.04 -3.75
CA GLY A 68 4.64 2.78 -4.50
C GLY A 68 5.73 2.81 -5.58
N THR A 69 5.96 3.96 -6.20
CA THR A 69 7.08 4.15 -7.15
C THR A 69 8.42 4.10 -6.42
N GLN A 70 8.53 4.77 -5.28
CA GLN A 70 9.72 4.69 -4.42
C GLN A 70 9.99 3.26 -3.96
N LEU A 71 8.95 2.48 -3.61
CA LEU A 71 9.10 1.07 -3.23
C LEU A 71 9.78 0.25 -4.33
N LYS A 72 9.38 0.44 -5.60
CA LYS A 72 9.98 -0.25 -6.75
C LYS A 72 11.47 0.08 -6.90
N ILE A 73 11.82 1.37 -6.72
CA ILE A 73 13.21 1.85 -6.80
C ILE A 73 14.04 1.25 -5.66
N LEU A 74 13.61 1.44 -4.41
CA LEU A 74 14.33 0.97 -3.22
C LEU A 74 14.49 -0.55 -3.19
N SER A 75 13.50 -1.30 -3.68
CA SER A 75 13.60 -2.75 -3.78
C SER A 75 14.64 -3.20 -4.81
N THR A 76 14.84 -2.42 -5.88
CA THR A 76 15.89 -2.67 -6.86
C THR A 76 17.27 -2.35 -6.28
N VAL A 77 17.40 -1.23 -5.56
CA VAL A 77 18.63 -0.86 -4.84
C VAL A 77 19.01 -1.94 -3.82
N LYS A 78 18.06 -2.40 -2.99
CA LYS A 78 18.33 -3.50 -2.05
C LYS A 78 18.72 -4.79 -2.78
N ALA A 79 18.07 -5.12 -3.90
CA ALA A 79 18.41 -6.31 -4.66
C ALA A 79 19.83 -6.30 -5.24
N THR A 80 20.36 -5.11 -5.60
CA THR A 80 21.76 -4.98 -6.02
C THR A 80 22.74 -5.12 -4.85
N MET A 81 22.35 -4.72 -3.63
CA MET A 81 23.18 -4.80 -2.42
C MET A 81 23.20 -6.19 -1.75
N LEU A 82 22.27 -7.09 -2.09
CA LEU A 82 22.25 -8.50 -1.67
C LEU A 82 23.48 -9.34 -2.17
N GLY A 83 24.57 -8.72 -2.64
CA GLY A 83 25.87 -9.37 -2.85
C GLY A 83 26.98 -8.85 -1.93
N ALA A 84 26.68 -7.82 -1.13
CA ALA A 84 27.55 -7.16 -0.16
C ALA A 84 26.83 -7.07 1.20
N GLN A 85 26.07 -8.12 1.55
CA GLN A 85 25.20 -8.10 2.73
C GLN A 85 26.02 -7.86 4.01
N GLY A 86 25.52 -6.97 4.87
CA GLY A 86 26.23 -6.54 6.09
C GLY A 86 27.17 -5.35 5.92
N SER A 87 27.29 -4.77 4.72
CA SER A 87 27.87 -3.44 4.57
C SER A 87 26.95 -2.36 5.15
N GLU A 88 27.52 -1.21 5.49
CA GLU A 88 26.76 -0.02 5.91
C GLU A 88 25.71 0.38 4.84
N GLU A 89 26.10 0.32 3.57
CA GLU A 89 25.23 0.60 2.42
C GLU A 89 24.04 -0.37 2.32
N ASP A 90 24.25 -1.66 2.61
CA ASP A 90 23.19 -2.67 2.61
C ASP A 90 22.20 -2.45 3.77
N GLN A 91 22.72 -2.03 4.92
CA GLN A 91 21.92 -1.69 6.09
C GLN A 91 21.07 -0.43 5.83
N GLU A 92 21.66 0.63 5.27
CA GLU A 92 20.93 1.84 4.87
C GLU A 92 19.86 1.55 3.82
N ALA A 93 20.18 0.74 2.78
CA ALA A 93 19.22 0.33 1.77
C ALA A 93 18.03 -0.44 2.38
N THR A 94 18.31 -1.26 3.40
CA THR A 94 17.29 -1.98 4.17
C THR A 94 16.38 -1.04 4.94
N GLU A 95 16.96 -0.08 5.65
CA GLU A 95 16.22 0.89 6.48
C GLU A 95 15.33 1.78 5.62
N MET A 96 15.86 2.30 4.50
CA MET A 96 15.07 3.08 3.55
C MET A 96 13.88 2.29 2.99
N LEU A 97 14.11 1.02 2.63
CA LEU A 97 13.05 0.14 2.11
C LEU A 97 11.97 -0.14 3.16
N VAL A 98 12.37 -0.42 4.41
CA VAL A 98 11.42 -0.66 5.51
C VAL A 98 10.60 0.60 5.81
N GLY A 99 11.24 1.77 5.90
CA GLY A 99 10.55 3.03 6.13
C GLY A 99 9.55 3.36 5.01
N ASN A 100 9.93 3.14 3.76
CA ASN A 100 9.02 3.31 2.63
C ASN A 100 7.83 2.34 2.68
N ALA A 101 8.05 1.05 2.98
CA ALA A 101 6.99 0.06 3.10
C ALA A 101 6.00 0.39 4.23
N GLN A 102 6.49 0.87 5.37
CA GLN A 102 5.66 1.33 6.50
C GLN A 102 4.80 2.53 6.09
N ASN A 103 5.40 3.52 5.42
CA ASN A 103 4.68 4.69 4.90
C ASN A 103 3.57 4.28 3.93
N LEU A 104 3.86 3.35 3.00
CA LEU A 104 2.87 2.85 2.05
C LEU A 104 1.69 2.20 2.76
N MET A 105 1.96 1.31 3.71
CA MET A 105 0.90 0.63 4.48
C MET A 105 0.10 1.60 5.33
N GLN A 106 0.73 2.65 5.85
CA GLN A 106 0.03 3.69 6.60
C GLN A 106 -0.94 4.47 5.69
N SER A 107 -0.49 4.94 4.53
CA SER A 107 -1.34 5.62 3.55
C SER A 107 -2.50 4.74 3.04
N VAL A 108 -2.26 3.44 2.85
CA VAL A 108 -3.30 2.47 2.48
C VAL A 108 -4.32 2.32 3.60
N LYS A 109 -3.89 2.16 4.86
CA LYS A 109 -4.80 2.07 6.02
C LYS A 109 -5.67 3.31 6.17
N GLU A 110 -5.08 4.50 6.02
CA GLU A 110 -5.80 5.78 6.04
C GLU A 110 -6.82 5.87 4.91
N THR A 111 -6.44 5.46 3.71
CA THR A 111 -7.34 5.44 2.54
C THR A 111 -8.52 4.49 2.75
N VAL A 112 -8.31 3.30 3.33
CA VAL A 112 -9.40 2.36 3.66
C VAL A 112 -10.37 2.98 4.66
N LYS A 113 -9.88 3.62 5.73
CA LYS A 113 -10.72 4.31 6.72
C LYS A 113 -11.50 5.47 6.10
N ALA A 114 -10.85 6.29 5.28
CA ALA A 114 -11.52 7.38 4.59
C ALA A 114 -12.57 6.88 3.58
N SER A 115 -12.31 5.74 2.95
CA SER A 115 -13.25 5.10 2.02
C SER A 115 -14.49 4.56 2.74
N GLU A 116 -14.32 3.98 3.94
CA GLU A 116 -15.46 3.56 4.77
C GLU A 116 -16.34 4.76 5.15
N GLY A 117 -15.73 5.87 5.60
CA GLY A 117 -16.46 7.11 5.87
C GLY A 117 -17.11 7.77 4.63
N ALA A 118 -16.51 7.63 3.45
CA ALA A 118 -17.12 8.10 2.21
C ALA A 118 -18.33 7.26 1.77
N SER A 119 -18.33 5.97 2.14
CA SER A 119 -19.35 5.01 1.68
C SER A 119 -20.77 5.32 2.17
N ILE A 120 -20.89 6.00 3.31
CA ILE A 120 -22.18 6.45 3.86
C ILE A 120 -22.76 7.70 3.16
N LYS A 121 -21.97 8.36 2.29
CA LYS A 121 -22.35 9.56 1.55
C LYS A 121 -22.33 9.37 0.04
N ILE A 122 -22.54 8.14 -0.43
CA ILE A 122 -22.62 7.80 -1.86
C ILE A 122 -23.97 8.21 -2.44
N ARG A 123 -23.99 8.68 -3.69
CA ARG A 123 -25.21 8.94 -4.46
C ARG A 123 -26.03 7.65 -4.65
N THR A 124 -27.30 7.66 -4.26
CA THR A 124 -28.19 6.48 -4.20
C THR A 124 -28.74 6.04 -5.57
N GLU A 125 -27.92 6.02 -6.62
CA GLU A 125 -28.36 5.47 -7.91
C GLU A 125 -28.20 3.94 -7.93
N GLN A 126 -29.15 3.26 -8.60
CA GLN A 126 -29.32 1.80 -8.55
C GLN A 126 -28.15 1.03 -9.20
N ASP A 127 -27.40 1.65 -10.11
CA ASP A 127 -26.25 1.05 -10.82
C ASP A 127 -24.89 1.69 -10.46
N GLY A 128 -24.86 2.53 -9.41
CA GLY A 128 -23.63 3.18 -8.96
C GLY A 128 -22.61 2.21 -8.36
N TYR A 129 -21.33 2.50 -8.54
CA TYR A 129 -20.25 1.72 -7.93
C TYR A 129 -20.30 1.80 -6.40
N ARG A 130 -20.45 0.64 -5.72
CA ARG A 130 -20.50 0.55 -4.25
C ARG A 130 -19.47 -0.44 -3.71
N LEU A 131 -18.80 -0.03 -2.65
CA LEU A 131 -18.03 -0.93 -1.79
C LEU A 131 -18.93 -1.44 -0.66
N ARG A 132 -18.90 -2.75 -0.42
CA ARG A 132 -19.64 -3.39 0.68
C ARG A 132 -18.78 -3.44 1.93
N TRP A 133 -19.19 -2.72 2.97
CA TRP A 133 -18.51 -2.70 4.26
C TRP A 133 -19.25 -3.57 5.26
N VAL A 134 -18.65 -4.70 5.64
CA VAL A 134 -19.18 -5.62 6.66
C VAL A 134 -18.04 -5.97 7.61
N ARG A 135 -18.28 -5.74 8.89
CA ARG A 135 -17.33 -6.08 9.95
C ARG A 135 -17.24 -7.61 10.10
N ARG A 136 -16.02 -8.15 10.12
CA ARG A 136 -15.80 -9.61 10.26
C ARG A 136 -15.82 -10.11 11.71
N SER A 137 -15.32 -9.32 12.65
CA SER A 137 -15.26 -9.66 14.08
C SER A 137 -15.81 -8.51 14.93
N PRO A 138 -16.43 -8.77 16.10
CA PRO A 138 -16.86 -7.72 17.03
C PRO A 138 -15.72 -6.75 17.39
N TRP A 139 -16.05 -5.47 17.59
CA TRP A 139 -15.03 -4.41 17.82
C TRP A 139 -14.23 -4.56 19.12
N TYR A 140 -14.73 -5.35 20.06
CA TYR A 140 -14.12 -5.59 21.36
C TYR A 140 -13.21 -6.82 21.39
N GLN A 141 -13.11 -7.59 20.30
CA GLN A 141 -12.11 -8.65 20.18
C GLN A 141 -10.83 -8.05 19.57
N ILE A 142 -9.82 -7.86 20.43
CA ILE A 142 -8.43 -7.55 20.05
C ILE A 142 -7.63 -8.86 20.11
#